data_AF-A0A453B141-F1
#
_entry.id   AF-A0A453B141-F1
#
_cell.length_a   1.000
_cell.length_b   1.000
_cell.length_c   1.000
_cell.angle_alpha   90.00
_cell.angle_beta   90.00
_cell.angle_gamma   90.00
#
_symmetry.space_group_name_H-M   'P 1'
#
loop_
_entity.id
_entity.type
_entity.pdbx_description
1 polymer ?
#
loop_
_entity_poly.entity_id
_entity_poly.type
_entity_poly.pdbx_seq_one_letter_code
_entity_poly.pdbx_strand_id
1 'polypeptide(L)'
;SPGELRRQYDEFKKNPDVSGWLEDAALFAAIDNSINAVSWSEWPEPLKDRHPGALKDIYENQKDFIENFMAQQFLFEKQWKRVRSHAQKLGISIMGDMPIYVGYHSADVWANRKSFLLDKNGFPTFVSGVPPDAFSKTGQLWNSPLYDWKSMEADGFAWWVKRIKRALDLYDEFRIDHFRGLAGFWAVPSGSEVAMFGSWRGWTKECLF
;
A
#
# COMPACT_ATOMS: atom_id res chain seq x y z
N SER A 1 24.41 6.94 22.41
CA SER A 1 24.05 8.20 23.08
C SER A 1 22.78 8.76 22.42
N PRO A 2 22.07 9.72 23.03
CA PRO A 2 20.90 10.36 22.41
C PRO A 2 21.18 10.94 21.01
N GLY A 3 22.38 11.49 20.79
CA GLY A 3 22.79 12.03 19.47
C GLY A 3 22.89 10.95 18.38
N GLU A 4 23.29 9.73 18.74
CA GLU A 4 23.41 8.64 17.77
C GLU A 4 22.04 8.13 17.30
N LEU A 5 21.06 8.05 18.20
CA LEU A 5 19.71 7.63 17.82
C LEU A 5 19.03 8.67 16.92
N ARG A 6 19.28 9.96 17.19
CA ARG A 6 18.78 11.05 16.35
C ARG A 6 19.41 11.00 14.94
N ARG A 7 20.72 10.78 14.85
CA ARG A 7 21.40 10.63 13.55
C ARG A 7 20.83 9.48 12.72
N GLN A 8 20.62 8.33 13.34
CA GLN A 8 20.03 7.16 12.67
C GLN A 8 18.59 7.41 12.21
N TYR A 9 17.81 8.16 12.98
CA TYR A 9 16.47 8.59 12.56
C TYR A 9 16.53 9.52 11.34
N ASP A 10 17.43 10.50 11.36
CA ASP A 10 17.60 11.43 10.23
C ASP A 10 18.10 10.72 8.97
N GLU A 11 18.96 9.71 9.11
CA GLU A 11 19.39 8.82 8.02
C GLU A 11 18.25 7.95 7.48
N PHE A 12 17.44 7.36 8.37
CA PHE A 12 16.26 6.58 8.00
C PHE A 12 15.28 7.40 7.14
N LYS A 13 14.98 8.63 7.55
CA LYS A 13 14.09 9.53 6.79
C LYS A 13 14.63 9.89 5.41
N LYS A 14 15.94 10.01 5.26
CA LYS A 14 16.60 10.42 4.00
C LYS A 14 16.87 9.25 3.05
N ASN A 15 16.70 8.01 3.50
CA ASN A 15 16.93 6.85 2.66
C ASN A 15 15.90 6.84 1.50
N PRO A 16 16.34 6.85 0.22
CA PRO A 16 15.43 6.88 -0.94
C PRO A 16 14.46 5.69 -1.04
N ASP A 17 14.82 4.52 -0.49
CA ASP A 17 13.94 3.34 -0.45
C ASP A 17 12.91 3.44 0.70
N VAL A 18 13.04 4.43 1.59
CA VAL A 18 12.15 4.68 2.73
C VAL A 18 11.28 5.91 2.51
N SER A 19 11.89 7.04 2.16
CA SER A 19 11.24 8.36 2.16
C SER A 19 9.95 8.39 1.35
N GLY A 20 9.95 7.76 0.17
CA GLY A 20 8.80 7.76 -0.73
C GLY A 20 7.52 7.22 -0.09
N TRP A 21 7.56 6.03 0.53
CA TRP A 21 6.38 5.47 1.18
C TRP A 21 6.14 6.05 2.57
N LEU A 22 7.20 6.44 3.28
CA LEU A 22 7.11 6.94 4.64
C LEU A 22 6.43 8.31 4.71
N GLU A 23 6.80 9.24 3.81
CA GLU A 23 6.23 10.58 3.76
C GLU A 23 4.74 10.54 3.38
N ASP A 24 4.40 9.75 2.36
CA ASP A 24 3.00 9.55 1.96
C ASP A 24 2.17 8.91 3.07
N ALA A 25 2.71 7.90 3.77
CA ALA A 25 2.03 7.27 4.90
C ALA A 25 1.82 8.23 6.07
N ALA A 26 2.83 9.04 6.40
CA ALA A 26 2.75 10.00 7.50
C ALA A 26 1.76 11.13 7.20
N LEU A 27 1.76 11.67 5.98
CA LEU A 27 0.80 12.67 5.53
C LEU A 27 -0.62 12.11 5.50
N PHE A 28 -0.79 10.91 4.95
CA PHE A 28 -2.09 10.22 4.94
C PHE A 28 -2.63 10.08 6.36
N ALA A 29 -1.82 9.56 7.29
CA ALA A 29 -2.23 9.37 8.68
C ALA A 29 -2.56 10.70 9.38
N ALA A 30 -1.81 11.77 9.10
CA ALA A 30 -2.08 13.10 9.66
C ALA A 30 -3.41 13.68 9.16
N ILE A 31 -3.67 13.57 7.85
CA ILE A 31 -4.93 14.03 7.26
C ILE A 31 -6.09 13.22 7.83
N ASP A 32 -5.98 11.88 7.84
CA ASP A 32 -7.01 10.97 8.36
C ASP A 32 -7.35 11.23 9.83
N ASN A 33 -6.34 11.50 10.65
CA ASN A 33 -6.54 11.88 12.05
C ASN A 33 -7.22 13.24 12.22
N SER A 34 -7.11 14.14 11.23
CA SER A 34 -7.68 15.49 11.30
C SER A 34 -9.08 15.61 10.69
N ILE A 35 -9.49 14.64 9.87
CA ILE A 35 -10.75 14.68 9.13
C ILE A 35 -11.61 13.48 9.50
N ASN A 36 -12.78 13.75 10.07
CA ASN A 36 -13.74 12.71 10.38
C ASN A 36 -14.50 12.29 9.11
N ALA A 37 -13.86 11.46 8.29
CA ALA A 37 -14.39 10.89 7.06
C ALA A 37 -14.16 9.37 7.04
N VAL A 38 -15.00 8.64 6.31
CA VAL A 38 -14.86 7.17 6.22
C VAL A 38 -13.72 6.78 5.30
N SER A 39 -13.44 7.61 4.29
CA SER A 39 -12.39 7.35 3.31
C SER A 39 -11.77 8.64 2.75
N TRP A 40 -10.56 8.54 2.20
CA TRP A 40 -9.89 9.69 1.58
C TRP A 40 -10.66 10.29 0.40
N SER A 41 -11.57 9.53 -0.24
CA SER A 41 -12.40 10.07 -1.32
C SER A 41 -13.42 11.11 -0.87
N GLU A 42 -13.69 11.18 0.43
CA GLU A 42 -14.58 12.16 1.07
C GLU A 42 -13.81 13.36 1.64
N TRP A 43 -12.47 13.34 1.62
CA TRP A 43 -11.68 14.48 2.03
C TRP A 43 -11.93 15.69 1.12
N PRO A 44 -11.74 16.92 1.62
CA PRO A 44 -11.76 18.12 0.80
C PRO A 44 -10.86 17.96 -0.43
N GLU A 45 -11.33 18.42 -1.57
CA GLU A 45 -10.68 18.24 -2.88
C GLU A 45 -9.17 18.55 -2.86
N PRO A 46 -8.67 19.64 -2.24
CA PRO A 46 -7.24 19.90 -2.19
C PRO A 46 -6.40 18.82 -1.47
N LEU A 47 -6.97 18.13 -0.49
CA LEU A 47 -6.27 17.07 0.26
C LEU A 47 -6.46 15.71 -0.39
N LYS A 48 -7.69 15.45 -0.85
CA LYS A 48 -8.02 14.31 -1.69
C LYS A 48 -7.05 14.26 -2.87
N ASP A 49 -7.02 15.30 -3.70
CA ASP A 49 -6.24 15.37 -4.95
C ASP A 49 -4.80 15.88 -4.77
N ARG A 50 -4.32 15.93 -3.52
CA ARG A 50 -2.90 16.14 -3.18
C ARG A 50 -2.33 17.45 -3.73
N HIS A 51 -3.09 18.54 -3.62
CA HIS A 51 -2.61 19.86 -4.00
C HIS A 51 -1.39 20.24 -3.16
N PRO A 52 -0.26 20.65 -3.79
CA PRO A 52 0.98 20.89 -3.06
C PRO A 52 0.86 21.92 -1.93
N GLY A 53 0.05 22.97 -2.12
CA GLY A 53 -0.23 23.97 -1.07
C GLY A 53 -0.93 23.37 0.14
N ALA A 54 -1.99 22.59 -0.08
CA ALA A 54 -2.76 21.97 1.00
C ALA A 54 -1.94 20.92 1.75
N LEU A 55 -1.11 20.13 1.06
CA LEU A 55 -0.22 19.17 1.72
C LEU A 55 0.86 19.87 2.56
N LYS A 56 1.39 21.00 2.07
CA LYS A 56 2.33 21.82 2.84
C LYS A 56 1.67 22.39 4.09
N ASP A 57 0.43 22.89 3.99
CA ASP A 57 -0.32 23.39 5.13
C ASP A 57 -0.57 22.29 6.17
N ILE A 58 -0.88 21.07 5.74
CA ILE A 58 -0.99 19.91 6.65
C ILE A 58 0.36 19.63 7.32
N TYR A 59 1.45 19.61 6.56
CA TYR A 59 2.78 19.36 7.12
C TYR A 59 3.17 20.38 8.19
N GLU A 60 2.89 21.66 7.95
CA GLU A 60 3.18 22.73 8.91
C GLU A 60 2.29 22.66 10.15
N ASN A 61 0.98 22.39 9.98
CA ASN A 61 0.02 22.36 11.07
C ASN A 61 0.03 21.04 11.88
N GLN A 62 0.45 19.93 11.28
CA GLN A 62 0.49 18.59 11.88
C GLN A 62 1.92 18.06 12.03
N LYS A 63 2.90 18.96 12.07
CA LYS A 63 4.33 18.61 12.10
C LYS A 63 4.69 17.61 13.19
N ASP A 64 4.20 17.82 14.41
CA ASP A 64 4.50 16.94 15.54
C ASP A 64 3.88 15.54 15.35
N PHE A 65 2.67 15.47 14.79
CA PHE A 65 2.04 14.19 14.46
C PHE A 65 2.86 13.43 13.42
N ILE A 66 3.25 14.11 12.34
CA ILE A 66 4.01 13.54 11.22
C ILE A 66 5.39 13.06 11.70
N GLU A 67 6.12 13.87 12.46
CA GLU A 67 7.41 13.49 13.03
C GLU A 67 7.28 12.32 14.02
N ASN A 68 6.22 12.29 14.83
CA ASN A 68 5.97 11.16 15.75
C ASN A 68 5.65 9.88 14.97
N PHE A 69 4.83 9.94 13.93
CA PHE A 69 4.54 8.80 13.06
C PHE A 69 5.83 8.24 12.44
N MET A 70 6.66 9.12 11.85
CA MET A 70 7.92 8.71 11.24
C MET A 70 8.91 8.13 12.27
N ALA A 71 8.96 8.70 13.48
CA ALA A 71 9.78 8.19 14.57
C ALA A 71 9.31 6.80 15.03
N GLN A 72 8.00 6.55 15.07
CA GLN A 72 7.46 5.21 15.39
C GLN A 72 7.84 4.18 14.32
N GLN A 73 7.75 4.54 13.03
CA GLN A 73 8.20 3.68 11.93
C GLN A 73 9.71 3.38 12.01
N PHE A 74 10.53 4.38 12.37
CA PHE A 74 11.95 4.18 12.63
C PHE A 74 12.22 3.21 13.80
N LEU A 75 11.47 3.33 14.89
CA LEU A 75 11.62 2.43 16.03
C LEU A 75 11.22 1.00 15.66
N PHE A 76 10.13 0.81 14.91
CA PHE A 76 9.74 -0.47 14.34
C PHE A 76 10.88 -1.06 13.50
N GLU A 77 11.38 -0.28 12.54
CA GLU A 77 12.45 -0.67 11.63
C GLU A 77 13.70 -1.14 12.39
N LYS A 78 14.14 -0.35 13.36
CA LYS A 78 15.31 -0.62 14.19
C LYS A 78 15.17 -1.91 14.99
N GLN A 79 13.99 -2.12 15.59
CA GLN A 79 13.73 -3.31 16.40
C GLN A 79 13.60 -4.55 15.51
N TRP A 80 12.88 -4.44 14.39
CA TRP A 80 12.71 -5.54 13.44
C TRP A 80 14.05 -5.99 12.84
N LYS A 81 14.90 -5.06 12.40
CA LYS A 81 16.25 -5.36 11.91
C LYS A 81 17.12 -6.06 12.95
N ARG A 82 16.95 -5.74 14.24
CA ARG A 82 17.65 -6.44 15.33
C ARG A 82 17.16 -7.88 15.49
N VAL A 83 15.86 -8.12 15.39
CA VAL A 83 15.28 -9.47 15.42
C VAL A 83 15.76 -10.29 14.23
N ARG A 84 15.66 -9.75 13.01
CA ARG A 84 16.13 -10.40 11.78
C ARG A 84 17.62 -10.74 11.83
N SER A 85 18.45 -9.79 12.24
CA SER A 85 19.90 -10.01 12.40
C SER A 85 20.21 -11.09 13.43
N HIS A 86 19.38 -11.24 14.46
CA HIS A 86 19.56 -12.31 15.44
C HIS A 86 19.13 -13.68 14.89
N ALA A 87 18.00 -13.75 14.17
CA ALA A 87 17.55 -14.96 13.49
C ALA A 87 18.61 -15.46 12.49
N GLN A 88 19.18 -14.57 11.67
CA GLN A 88 20.24 -14.90 10.71
C GLN A 88 21.51 -15.45 11.39
N LYS A 89 21.91 -14.91 12.54
CA LYS A 89 23.04 -15.45 13.33
C LYS A 89 22.80 -16.87 13.84
N LEU A 90 21.53 -17.28 13.96
CA LEU A 90 21.12 -18.62 14.35
C LEU A 90 20.82 -19.52 13.13
N GLY A 91 21.03 -19.03 11.91
CA GLY A 91 20.70 -19.75 10.67
C GLY A 91 19.19 -19.88 10.40
N ILE A 92 18.38 -18.97 10.94
CA ILE A 92 16.92 -18.96 10.78
C ILE A 92 16.54 -17.89 9.75
N SER A 93 15.84 -18.31 8.68
CA SER A 93 15.19 -17.41 7.72
C SER A 93 13.82 -16.95 8.23
N ILE A 94 13.45 -15.70 7.94
CA ILE A 94 12.13 -15.15 8.23
C ILE A 94 11.29 -15.10 6.96
N MET A 95 10.18 -15.84 6.97
CA MET A 95 9.16 -15.82 5.93
C MET A 95 8.06 -14.80 6.25
N GLY A 96 7.92 -13.78 5.40
CA GLY A 96 6.83 -12.80 5.45
C GLY A 96 5.60 -13.22 4.67
N ASP A 97 4.59 -12.35 4.65
CA ASP A 97 3.32 -12.56 3.95
C ASP A 97 2.80 -11.24 3.40
N MET A 98 2.48 -11.23 2.11
CA MET A 98 2.02 -10.06 1.36
C MET A 98 0.70 -10.38 0.67
N PRO A 99 -0.43 -9.82 1.12
CA PRO A 99 -1.68 -9.87 0.37
C PRO A 99 -1.48 -9.27 -1.03
N ILE A 100 -1.99 -9.92 -2.08
CA ILE A 100 -1.85 -9.37 -3.43
C ILE A 100 -2.47 -7.97 -3.53
N TYR A 101 -3.63 -7.72 -2.93
CA TYR A 101 -4.32 -6.42 -2.95
C TYR A 101 -4.01 -5.58 -1.70
N VAL A 102 -4.25 -4.27 -1.81
CA VAL A 102 -4.17 -3.29 -0.71
C VAL A 102 -5.54 -2.71 -0.39
N GLY A 103 -5.72 -2.15 0.81
CA GLY A 103 -6.98 -1.50 1.19
C GLY A 103 -7.22 -0.20 0.42
N TYR A 104 -8.48 0.13 0.13
CA TYR A 104 -8.83 1.38 -0.56
C TYR A 104 -8.46 2.63 0.24
N HIS A 105 -8.80 2.65 1.53
CA HIS A 105 -8.46 3.75 2.44
C HIS A 105 -7.03 3.57 2.96
N SER A 106 -6.06 3.84 2.09
CA SER A 106 -4.63 3.71 2.39
C SER A 106 -3.82 4.77 1.65
N ALA A 107 -2.63 5.07 2.19
CA ALA A 107 -1.63 5.87 1.50
C ALA A 107 -1.23 5.25 0.14
N ASP A 108 -1.19 3.91 0.06
CA ASP A 108 -0.86 3.18 -1.17
C ASP A 108 -1.76 3.61 -2.33
N VAL A 109 -3.07 3.69 -2.10
CA VAL A 109 -4.05 4.04 -3.13
C VAL A 109 -4.15 5.56 -3.29
N TRP A 110 -4.23 6.32 -2.19
CA TRP A 110 -4.38 7.77 -2.22
C TRP A 110 -3.22 8.46 -2.94
N ALA A 111 -1.98 8.04 -2.68
CA ALA A 111 -0.79 8.63 -3.29
C ALA A 111 -0.47 8.08 -4.69
N ASN A 112 -0.96 6.89 -5.04
CA ASN A 112 -0.62 6.20 -6.30
C ASN A 112 -1.85 5.87 -7.15
N ARG A 113 -2.86 6.74 -7.18
CA ARG A 113 -4.15 6.48 -7.85
C ARG A 113 -4.05 5.93 -9.27
N LYS A 114 -3.04 6.37 -10.05
CA LYS A 114 -2.81 5.89 -11.43
C LYS A 114 -2.47 4.40 -11.52
N SER A 115 -2.05 3.78 -10.42
CA SER A 115 -1.78 2.34 -10.32
C SER A 115 -3.05 1.51 -10.12
N PHE A 116 -4.22 2.14 -9.95
CA PHE A 116 -5.47 1.47 -9.59
C PHE A 116 -6.60 1.84 -10.55
N LEU A 117 -7.55 0.93 -10.74
CA LEU A 117 -8.74 1.11 -11.57
C LEU A 117 -9.79 2.01 -10.87
N LEU A 118 -9.48 3.29 -10.77
CA LEU A 118 -10.34 4.31 -10.17
C LEU A 118 -11.01 5.19 -11.24
N ASP A 119 -12.20 5.70 -10.93
CA ASP A 119 -12.85 6.72 -11.74
C ASP A 119 -12.22 8.11 -11.53
N LYS A 120 -12.70 9.12 -12.26
CA LYS A 120 -12.22 10.51 -12.13
C LYS A 120 -12.37 11.11 -10.74
N ASN A 121 -13.30 10.58 -9.94
CA ASN A 121 -13.55 11.02 -8.57
C ASN A 121 -12.76 10.20 -7.55
N GLY A 122 -11.93 9.25 -7.98
CA GLY A 122 -11.12 8.39 -7.14
C GLY A 122 -11.83 7.13 -6.63
N PHE A 123 -13.08 6.87 -7.00
CA PHE A 123 -13.80 5.68 -6.56
C PHE A 123 -13.39 4.45 -7.38
N PRO A 124 -13.27 3.24 -6.78
CA PRO A 124 -12.97 2.03 -7.54
C PRO A 124 -14.05 1.78 -8.59
N THR A 125 -13.67 1.49 -9.83
CA THR A 125 -14.60 1.05 -10.89
C THR A 125 -14.95 -0.43 -10.76
N PHE A 126 -13.96 -1.21 -10.31
CA PHE A 126 -14.08 -2.63 -10.00
C PHE A 126 -13.35 -2.92 -8.69
N VAL A 127 -13.84 -3.93 -7.98
CA VAL A 127 -13.26 -4.42 -6.73
C VAL A 127 -12.93 -5.91 -6.81
N SER A 128 -12.03 -6.32 -5.90
CA SER A 128 -11.56 -7.68 -5.77
C SER A 128 -12.62 -8.63 -5.17
N GLY A 129 -12.48 -9.89 -5.54
CA GLY A 129 -13.23 -10.99 -4.99
C GLY A 129 -12.82 -12.31 -5.64
N VAL A 130 -13.62 -13.33 -5.42
CA VAL A 130 -13.56 -14.61 -6.12
C VAL A 130 -14.97 -15.04 -6.55
N PRO A 131 -15.10 -15.72 -7.70
CA PRO A 131 -16.40 -16.18 -8.17
C PRO A 131 -16.96 -17.28 -7.26
N PRO A 132 -18.24 -17.63 -7.42
CA PRO A 132 -18.77 -18.87 -6.89
C PRO A 132 -17.93 -20.07 -7.33
N ASP A 133 -17.82 -21.05 -6.44
CA ASP A 133 -17.17 -22.33 -6.70
C ASP A 133 -17.93 -23.46 -5.99
N ALA A 134 -17.36 -24.67 -6.00
CA ALA A 134 -17.97 -25.84 -5.36
C ALA A 134 -18.19 -25.66 -3.84
N PHE A 135 -17.51 -24.71 -3.21
CA PHE A 135 -17.54 -24.45 -1.77
C PHE A 135 -18.33 -23.19 -1.39
N SER A 136 -18.51 -22.23 -2.32
CA SER A 136 -19.30 -21.01 -2.12
C SER A 136 -20.27 -20.74 -3.27
N LYS A 137 -21.57 -20.65 -2.98
CA LYS A 137 -22.62 -20.33 -3.97
C LYS A 137 -22.58 -18.88 -4.47
N THR A 138 -22.06 -17.94 -3.67
CA THR A 138 -22.05 -16.50 -3.97
C THR A 138 -20.65 -15.94 -4.23
N GLY A 139 -19.62 -16.78 -4.10
CA GLY A 139 -18.22 -16.35 -4.13
C GLY A 139 -17.84 -15.60 -2.87
N GLN A 140 -16.87 -14.70 -2.96
CA GLN A 140 -16.47 -13.81 -1.87
C GLN A 140 -16.16 -12.43 -2.43
N LEU A 141 -16.74 -11.40 -1.82
CA LEU A 141 -16.51 -10.01 -2.19
C LEU A 141 -15.55 -9.39 -1.16
N TRP A 142 -14.37 -8.94 -1.61
CA TRP A 142 -13.32 -8.45 -0.71
C TRP A 142 -13.16 -6.93 -0.73
N ASN A 143 -13.75 -6.25 -1.72
CA ASN A 143 -13.83 -4.79 -1.82
C ASN A 143 -12.48 -4.05 -1.92
N SER A 144 -11.37 -4.74 -2.20
CA SER A 144 -10.10 -4.05 -2.49
C SER A 144 -10.13 -3.45 -3.89
N PRO A 145 -9.53 -2.27 -4.12
CA PRO A 145 -9.35 -1.75 -5.47
C PRO A 145 -8.44 -2.69 -6.27
N LEU A 146 -8.70 -2.77 -7.57
CA LEU A 146 -7.92 -3.57 -8.51
C LEU A 146 -6.84 -2.72 -9.16
N TYR A 147 -5.73 -3.35 -9.51
CA TYR A 147 -4.62 -2.70 -10.21
C TYR A 147 -4.97 -2.34 -11.64
N ASP A 148 -4.52 -1.16 -12.08
CA ASP A 148 -4.42 -0.84 -13.50
C ASP A 148 -3.08 -1.38 -14.03
N TRP A 149 -3.07 -2.68 -14.35
CA TRP A 149 -1.87 -3.36 -14.85
C TRP A 149 -1.29 -2.75 -16.11
N LYS A 150 -2.13 -2.13 -16.96
CA LYS A 150 -1.68 -1.46 -18.18
C LYS A 150 -0.94 -0.16 -17.85
N SER A 151 -1.46 0.61 -16.90
CA SER A 151 -0.79 1.81 -16.39
C SER A 151 0.54 1.47 -15.73
N MET A 152 0.59 0.39 -14.93
CA MET A 152 1.82 -0.10 -14.31
C MET A 152 2.85 -0.59 -15.32
N GLU A 153 2.43 -1.31 -16.36
CA GLU A 153 3.35 -1.76 -17.42
C GLU A 153 4.06 -0.57 -18.09
N ALA A 154 3.36 0.56 -18.26
CA ALA A 154 3.91 1.76 -18.88
C ALA A 154 5.02 2.44 -18.06
N ASP A 155 5.11 2.21 -16.75
CA ASP A 155 6.17 2.74 -15.88
C ASP A 155 7.16 1.68 -15.38
N GLY A 156 7.10 0.46 -15.94
CA GLY A 156 7.96 -0.66 -15.54
C GLY A 156 7.60 -1.22 -14.16
N PHE A 157 6.31 -1.19 -13.80
CA PHE A 157 5.77 -1.71 -12.55
C PHE A 157 6.37 -1.05 -11.31
N ALA A 158 6.63 0.26 -11.37
CA ALA A 158 7.42 0.97 -10.36
C ALA A 158 6.84 0.82 -8.94
N TRP A 159 5.50 0.81 -8.82
CA TRP A 159 4.82 0.60 -7.54
C TRP A 159 5.08 -0.80 -6.96
N TRP A 160 4.96 -1.85 -7.77
CA TRP A 160 5.21 -3.24 -7.34
C TRP A 160 6.68 -3.46 -6.99
N VAL A 161 7.61 -2.89 -7.76
CA VAL A 161 9.06 -2.95 -7.47
C VAL A 161 9.36 -2.36 -6.09
N LYS A 162 8.80 -1.18 -5.77
CA LYS A 162 8.95 -0.57 -4.44
C LYS A 162 8.37 -1.45 -3.33
N ARG A 163 7.20 -2.06 -3.56
CA ARG A 163 6.56 -2.98 -2.61
C ARG A 163 7.40 -4.22 -2.33
N ILE A 164 7.96 -4.84 -3.37
CA ILE A 164 8.86 -5.99 -3.25
C ILE A 164 10.15 -5.61 -2.52
N LYS A 165 10.76 -4.47 -2.86
CA LYS A 165 11.94 -3.96 -2.15
C LYS A 165 11.69 -3.82 -0.66
N ARG A 166 10.54 -3.25 -0.27
CA ARG A 166 10.18 -3.12 1.15
C ARG A 166 9.99 -4.48 1.83
N ALA A 167 9.38 -5.45 1.16
CA ALA A 167 9.25 -6.80 1.71
C ALA A 167 10.61 -7.48 1.90
N LEU A 168 11.55 -7.32 0.96
CA LEU A 168 12.91 -7.88 1.06
C LEU A 168 13.78 -7.19 2.12
N ASP A 169 13.50 -5.92 2.44
CA ASP A 169 14.13 -5.22 3.58
C ASP A 169 13.66 -5.80 4.94
N LEU A 170 12.45 -6.37 4.98
CA LEU A 170 11.88 -6.97 6.19
C LEU A 170 12.12 -8.48 6.30
N TYR A 171 12.06 -9.22 5.19
CA TYR A 171 12.00 -10.67 5.18
C TYR A 171 13.08 -11.28 4.29
N ASP A 172 13.48 -12.52 4.58
CA ASP A 172 14.40 -13.26 3.72
C ASP A 172 13.65 -13.89 2.54
N GLU A 173 12.39 -14.25 2.75
CA GLU A 173 11.43 -14.73 1.76
C GLU A 173 10.03 -14.28 2.14
N PHE A 174 9.06 -14.30 1.22
CA PHE A 174 7.68 -13.96 1.55
C PHE A 174 6.68 -14.67 0.65
N ARG A 175 5.52 -14.99 1.21
CA ARG A 175 4.37 -15.46 0.46
C ARG A 175 3.65 -14.27 -0.19
N ILE A 176 3.22 -14.42 -1.43
CA ILE A 176 2.18 -13.55 -2.01
C ILE A 176 0.86 -14.30 -1.91
N ASP A 177 -0.03 -13.84 -1.03
CA ASP A 177 -1.37 -14.41 -0.92
C ASP A 177 -2.21 -14.11 -2.17
N HIS A 178 -3.05 -15.07 -2.56
CA HIS A 178 -3.83 -15.02 -3.79
C HIS A 178 -2.98 -14.79 -5.06
N PHE A 179 -1.78 -15.40 -5.11
CA PHE A 179 -0.83 -15.33 -6.24
C PHE A 179 -1.47 -15.54 -7.62
N ARG A 180 -2.52 -16.38 -7.71
CA ARG A 180 -3.29 -16.62 -8.95
C ARG A 180 -3.82 -15.34 -9.59
N GLY A 181 -4.06 -14.28 -8.82
CA GLY A 181 -4.47 -12.96 -9.29
C GLY A 181 -3.48 -12.32 -10.27
N LEU A 182 -2.19 -12.68 -10.19
CA LEU A 182 -1.16 -12.24 -11.14
C LEU A 182 -1.32 -12.92 -12.51
N ALA A 183 -1.89 -14.12 -12.56
CA ALA A 183 -2.22 -14.79 -13.82
C ALA A 183 -3.61 -14.40 -14.37
N GLY A 184 -4.54 -14.08 -13.48
CA GLY A 184 -5.86 -13.57 -13.80
C GLY A 184 -6.67 -13.35 -12.53
N PHE A 185 -7.44 -12.27 -12.49
CA PHE A 185 -8.18 -11.85 -11.31
C PHE A 185 -9.66 -11.72 -11.59
N TRP A 186 -10.49 -11.95 -10.57
CA TRP A 186 -11.93 -11.77 -10.65
C TRP A 186 -12.27 -10.32 -10.30
N ALA A 187 -12.87 -9.62 -11.26
CA ALA A 187 -13.21 -8.21 -11.14
C ALA A 187 -14.72 -8.03 -11.03
N VAL A 188 -15.18 -7.55 -9.88
CA VAL A 188 -16.61 -7.31 -9.58
C VAL A 188 -16.90 -5.82 -9.73
N PRO A 189 -17.97 -5.38 -10.44
CA PRO A 189 -18.35 -3.98 -10.48
C PRO A 189 -18.57 -3.42 -9.07
N SER A 190 -17.97 -2.27 -8.77
CA SER A 190 -18.15 -1.61 -7.47
C SER A 190 -19.62 -1.33 -7.17
N GLY A 191 -20.01 -1.45 -5.90
CA GLY A 191 -21.40 -1.33 -5.47
C GLY A 191 -22.21 -2.63 -5.57
N SER A 192 -21.64 -3.71 -6.10
CA SER A 192 -22.25 -5.04 -6.03
C SER A 192 -22.29 -5.54 -4.58
N GLU A 193 -23.39 -6.19 -4.18
CA GLU A 193 -23.51 -6.81 -2.85
C GLU A 193 -22.87 -8.21 -2.77
N VAL A 194 -22.66 -8.85 -3.94
CA VAL A 194 -22.14 -10.22 -4.07
C VAL A 194 -21.13 -10.33 -5.21
N ALA A 195 -20.21 -11.28 -5.12
CA ALA A 195 -19.13 -11.44 -6.08
C ALA A 195 -19.53 -12.11 -7.40
N MET A 196 -20.71 -12.75 -7.47
CA MET A 196 -21.13 -13.55 -8.63
C MET A 196 -21.24 -12.77 -9.95
N PHE A 197 -21.40 -11.44 -9.89
CA PHE A 197 -21.54 -10.58 -11.07
C PHE A 197 -20.21 -10.05 -11.62
N GLY A 198 -19.09 -10.63 -11.18
CA GLY A 198 -17.77 -10.30 -11.71
C GLY A 198 -17.44 -10.96 -13.05
N SER A 199 -16.20 -10.73 -13.50
CA SER A 199 -15.63 -11.34 -14.68
C SER A 199 -14.14 -11.61 -14.48
N TRP A 200 -13.63 -12.67 -15.11
CA TRP A 200 -12.18 -12.92 -15.14
C TRP A 200 -11.50 -11.89 -16.04
N ARG A 201 -10.45 -11.27 -15.52
CA ARG A 201 -9.57 -10.37 -16.26
C ARG A 201 -8.15 -10.91 -16.26
N GLY A 202 -7.45 -10.63 -17.35
CA GLY A 202 -6.03 -10.93 -17.52
C GLY A 202 -5.28 -9.70 -17.99
N TRP A 203 -3.95 -9.80 -17.99
CA TRP A 203 -3.02 -8.80 -18.51
C TRP A 203 -1.79 -9.53 -19.09
N THR A 204 -0.90 -8.81 -19.76
CA THR A 204 0.30 -9.35 -20.44
C THR A 204 1.39 -9.77 -19.43
N LYS A 205 1.36 -11.04 -19.04
CA LYS A 205 2.11 -11.62 -17.90
C LYS A 205 3.64 -11.50 -17.97
N GLU A 206 4.21 -11.32 -19.16
CA GLU A 206 5.64 -11.50 -19.43
C GLU A 206 6.54 -10.41 -18.82
N CYS A 207 5.98 -9.35 -18.24
CA CYS A 207 6.77 -8.17 -17.86
C CYS A 207 6.89 -7.87 -16.35
N LEU A 208 6.15 -8.55 -15.45
CA LEU A 208 6.22 -8.25 -14.00
C LEU A 208 7.30 -9.04 -13.25
N PHE A 209 7.62 -10.26 -13.69
CA PHE A 209 8.57 -11.15 -13.02
C PHE A 209 9.90 -11.23 -13.77
#